data_AF-A0A955BW06-F1
#
_entry.id   AF-A0A955BW06-F1
#
_cell.length_a   1.000
_cell.length_b   1.000
_cell.length_c   1.000
_cell.angle_alpha   90.00
_cell.angle_beta   90.00
_cell.angle_gamma   90.00
#
_symmetry.space_group_name_H-M   'P 1'
#
loop_
_entity.id
_entity.type
_entity.pdbx_description
1 polymer ?
#
loop_
_entity_poly.entity_id
_entity_poly.type
_entity_poly.pdbx_seq_one_letter_code
_entity_poly.pdbx_strand_id
1 'polypeptide(L)' 'MHSSVRFSDRALRLLAEAKLQAAIEQGDFAELPGLGKPCPVIDEPYDAGWWIRRKLKREQLPFRLGPNA' A
#
# COMPACT_ATOMS: atom_id res chain seq x y z
N MET A 1 28.54 15.94 -8.70
CA MET A 1 27.70 16.74 -7.80
C MET A 1 26.28 16.19 -7.84
N HIS A 2 25.90 15.33 -6.89
CA HIS A 2 24.49 14.94 -6.68
C HIS A 2 24.14 15.38 -5.26
N SER A 3 23.51 16.54 -5.14
CA SER A 3 23.06 17.09 -3.87
C SER A 3 21.80 16.32 -3.43
N SER A 4 21.93 15.49 -2.41
CA SER A 4 20.79 14.79 -1.81
C SER A 4 20.02 15.78 -0.95
N VAL A 5 18.87 16.27 -1.43
CA VAL A 5 17.96 17.12 -0.65
C VAL A 5 17.39 16.27 0.47
N ARG A 6 17.91 16.43 1.70
CA ARG A 6 17.32 15.83 2.90
C ARG A 6 16.29 16.80 3.47
N PHE A 7 15.02 16.57 3.16
CA PHE A 7 13.93 17.20 3.90
C PHE A 7 13.91 16.67 5.33
N SER A 8 13.52 17.52 6.30
CA SER A 8 13.37 17.08 7.69
C SER A 8 12.17 16.13 7.81
N ASP A 9 12.29 15.09 8.63
CA ASP A 9 11.24 14.10 8.88
C ASP A 9 9.92 14.76 9.32
N ARG A 10 10.03 15.82 10.14
CA ARG A 10 8.89 16.61 10.60
C ARG A 10 8.17 17.33 9.45
N ALA A 11 8.89 17.92 8.51
CA ALA A 11 8.29 18.61 7.38
C ALA A 11 7.55 17.63 6.46
N LEU A 12 8.12 16.44 6.22
CA LEU A 12 7.47 15.41 5.41
C LEU A 12 6.16 14.93 6.02
N ARG A 13 6.12 14.72 7.34
CA ARG A 13 4.88 14.34 8.05
C ARG A 13 3.78 15.39 7.91
N LEU A 14 4.13 16.67 8.09
CA LEU A 14 3.16 17.77 7.98
C LEU A 14 2.61 17.89 6.55
N LEU A 15 3.48 17.73 5.55
CA LEU A 15 3.06 17.74 4.15
C LEU A 15 2.16 16.54 3.81
N ALA A 16 2.47 15.36 4.34
CA ALA A 16 1.65 14.17 4.15
C ALA A 16 0.25 14.35 4.77
N GLU A 17 0.19 14.85 6.00
CA GLU A 17 -1.08 15.12 6.70
C GLU A 17 -1.94 16.14 5.94
N ALA A 18 -1.34 17.26 5.53
CA ALA A 18 -2.04 18.30 4.79
C ALA A 18 -2.59 17.79 3.45
N LYS A 19 -1.82 16.96 2.73
CA LYS A 19 -2.27 16.35 1.47
C LYS A 19 -3.40 15.35 1.69
N LEU A 20 -3.32 14.55 2.76
CA LEU A 20 -4.36 13.59 3.10
C LEU A 20 -5.68 14.31 3.39
N GLN A 21 -5.64 15.35 4.23
CA GLN A 21 -6.82 16.11 4.61
C GLN A 21 -7.48 16.78 3.40
N ALA A 22 -6.70 17.39 2.51
CA ALA A 22 -7.23 18.00 1.28
C ALA A 22 -7.94 16.97 0.38
N ALA A 23 -7.36 15.78 0.19
CA ALA A 23 -7.96 14.71 -0.61
C ALA A 23 -9.25 14.16 0.02
N ILE A 24 -9.33 14.11 1.36
CA ILE A 24 -10.55 13.73 2.08
C ILE A 24 -11.65 14.78 1.84
N GLU A 25 -11.35 16.06 1.99
CA GLU A 25 -12.31 17.17 1.80
C GLU A 25 -12.84 17.24 0.37
N GLN A 26 -11.99 16.94 -0.61
CA GLN A 26 -12.36 16.88 -2.03
C GLN A 26 -13.18 15.65 -2.38
N GLY A 27 -13.25 14.66 -1.49
CA GLY A 27 -13.93 13.40 -1.79
C GLY A 27 -13.17 12.55 -2.82
N ASP A 28 -11.85 12.73 -2.96
CA ASP A 28 -11.01 11.91 -3.86
C ASP A 28 -11.09 10.41 -3.51
N PHE A 29 -11.46 10.11 -2.27
CA PHE A 29 -11.68 8.76 -1.78
C PHE A 29 -13.15 8.29 -1.86
N ALA A 30 -14.08 9.06 -2.45
CA ALA A 30 -15.50 8.68 -2.54
C ALA A 30 -15.82 7.70 -3.68
N GLU A 31 -14.96 7.64 -4.71
CA GLU A 31 -15.13 6.76 -5.88
C GLU A 31 -14.04 5.69 -5.99
N LEU A 32 -13.39 5.33 -4.87
CA LEU A 32 -12.39 4.27 -4.88
C LEU A 32 -12.97 2.95 -5.38
N PRO A 33 -12.24 2.23 -6.25
CA PRO A 33 -12.65 0.93 -6.72
C PRO A 33 -12.73 -0.04 -5.52
N GLY A 34 -13.94 -0.49 -5.21
CA GLY A 34 -14.18 -1.40 -4.08
C GLY A 34 -14.83 -0.76 -2.85
N LEU A 35 -15.15 0.54 -2.86
CA LEU A 35 -15.96 1.16 -1.82
C LEU A 35 -17.29 0.43 -1.62
N GLY A 36 -17.59 0.09 -0.37
CA GLY A 36 -18.80 -0.63 0.02
C GLY A 36 -18.86 -2.10 -0.42
N LYS A 37 -17.85 -2.62 -1.13
CA LYS A 37 -17.79 -4.03 -1.53
C LYS A 37 -17.06 -4.85 -0.46
N PRO A 38 -17.44 -6.13 -0.24
CA PRO A 38 -16.68 -7.02 0.61
C PRO A 38 -15.23 -7.08 0.12
N CYS A 39 -14.30 -6.96 1.06
CA CYS A 39 -12.89 -6.93 0.74
C CYS A 39 -12.34 -8.35 0.94
N PRO A 40 -11.97 -9.05 -0.15
CA PRO A 40 -11.64 -10.47 -0.09
C PRO A 40 -10.43 -10.80 0.80
N VAL A 41 -9.65 -9.80 1.22
CA VAL A 41 -8.50 -9.99 2.12
C VAL A 41 -8.92 -10.08 3.59
N ILE A 42 -9.97 -9.37 3.98
CA ILE A 42 -10.43 -9.30 5.38
C ILE A 42 -11.47 -10.38 5.67
N ASP A 43 -12.17 -10.83 4.64
CA ASP A 43 -13.20 -11.87 4.72
C ASP A 43 -12.60 -13.30 4.70
N GLU A 44 -11.29 -13.44 4.47
CA GLU A 44 -10.56 -14.71 4.50
C GLU A 44 -9.89 -14.95 5.88
N PRO A 45 -9.64 -16.21 6.26
CA PRO A 45 -8.83 -16.53 7.44
C PRO A 45 -7.47 -15.84 7.40
N TYR A 46 -7.01 -15.35 8.55
CA TYR A 46 -5.73 -14.64 8.66
C TYR A 46 -4.55 -15.52 8.19
N ASP A 47 -3.92 -15.13 7.07
CA ASP A 47 -2.67 -15.71 6.56
C ASP A 47 -1.56 -14.66 6.69
N ALA A 48 -0.56 -14.87 7.55
CA ALA A 48 0.57 -13.95 7.70
C ALA A 48 1.34 -13.69 6.37
N GLY A 49 1.27 -14.62 5.41
CA GLY A 49 1.85 -14.53 4.07
C GLY A 49 0.92 -13.97 2.99
N TRP A 50 -0.28 -13.47 3.33
CA TRP A 50 -1.31 -13.04 2.36
C TRP A 50 -0.77 -12.04 1.32
N TRP A 51 0.05 -11.09 1.76
CA TRP A 51 0.59 -10.03 0.89
C TRP A 51 1.66 -10.55 -0.08
N ILE A 52 2.46 -11.54 0.35
CA ILE A 52 3.51 -12.16 -0.48
C ILE A 52 2.85 -12.94 -1.62
N ARG A 53 1.88 -13.81 -1.29
CA ARG A 53 1.13 -14.58 -2.29
C ARG A 53 0.46 -13.67 -3.31
N ARG A 54 -0.14 -12.57 -2.86
CA ARG A 54 -0.80 -11.60 -3.74
C ARG A 54 0.17 -10.84 -4.62
N LYS A 55 1.34 -10.46 -4.10
CA LYS A 55 2.40 -9.82 -4.89
C LYS A 55 2.91 -10.78 -5.96
N LEU A 56 3.23 -12.02 -5.60
CA LEU A 56 3.67 -13.04 -6.55
C LEU A 56 2.62 -13.30 -7.65
N LYS A 57 1.33 -13.34 -7.30
CA LYS A 57 0.23 -13.48 -8.27
C LYS A 57 0.14 -12.28 -9.23
N ARG A 58 0.30 -11.04 -8.74
CA ARG A 58 0.30 -9.83 -9.56
C ARG A 58 1.49 -9.78 -10.53
N GLU A 59 2.66 -10.16 -10.04
CA GLU A 59 3.92 -10.15 -10.79
C GLU A 59 4.12 -11.43 -11.62
N GLN A 60 3.18 -12.37 -11.59
CA GLN A 60 3.26 -13.68 -12.28
C GLN A 60 4.54 -14.47 -11.93
N LEU A 61 5.00 -14.34 -10.68
CA LEU A 61 6.21 -14.98 -10.20
C LEU A 61 5.90 -16.35 -9.56
N PRO A 62 6.74 -17.36 -9.79
CA PRO A 62 6.59 -18.66 -9.14
C PRO A 62 6.85 -18.53 -7.63
N PHE A 63 5.98 -19.17 -6.82
CA PHE A 63 6.19 -19.29 -5.37
C PHE A 63 7.29 -20.32 -5.11
N ARG A 64 8.56 -19.91 -5.09
CA ARG A 64 9.68 -20.73 -4.63
C ARG A 64 10.15 -20.25 -3.27
N LEU A 65 9.48 -20.71 -2.21
CA LEU A 65 10.03 -20.69 -0.86
C LEU A 65 10.28 -22.15 -0.46
N GLY A 66 11.52 -22.60 -0.66
CA GLY A 66 12.00 -23.92 -0.24
C GLY A 66 13.52 -23.87 -0.01
N PRO A 67 14.06 -24.61 0.97
CA PRO A 67 15.46 -24.48 1.40
C PRO A 67 16.51 -24.99 0.39
N ASN A 68 16.10 -25.52 -0.76
CA ASN A 68 17.00 -26.02 -1.80
C ASN A 68 16.69 -25.32 -3.13
N ALA A 69 17.20 -24.09 -3.28
CA ALA A 69 17.41 -23.47 -4.59
C ALA A 69 18.80 -23.84 -5.11
#